data_AF-A0A2D6MIV7-F1
#
_entry.id   AF-A0A2D6MIV7-F1
#
_cell.length_a   1.000
_cell.length_b   1.000
_cell.length_c   1.000
_cell.angle_alpha   90.00
_cell.angle_beta   90.00
_cell.angle_gamma   90.00
#
_symmetry.space_group_name_H-M   'P 1'
#
loop_
_entity.id
_entity.type
_entity.pdbx_description
1 polymer ?
#
loop_
_entity_poly.entity_id
_entity_poly.type
_entity_poly.pdbx_seq_one_letter_code
_entity_poly.pdbx_strand_id
1 'polypeptide(L)'
;MNKKRFINIIERIVEKKVKEELPKQLKEIFIKEDFKDETVDLKSLSKEFNPPDDSEIKEEVTYSNNETINKILNETKGGITKPGFEEYPTLGGGSFDTNRVGELMGYGKSDEGKREMGAVDTIRKAGVNVEDVPDHVQNALTRDYSEVMKAIDNKKGK
;
A
#
# COMPACT_ATOMS: atom_id res chain seq x y z
N MET A 1 -48.07 45.97 16.18
CA MET A 1 -46.67 45.46 16.24
C MET A 1 -46.08 45.56 14.83
N ASN A 2 -44.87 46.10 14.66
CA ASN A 2 -44.29 46.33 13.33
C ASN A 2 -43.71 45.00 12.79
N LYS A 3 -44.01 44.59 11.55
CA LYS A 3 -43.62 43.27 11.00
C LYS A 3 -42.10 42.99 11.15
N LYS A 4 -41.28 44.01 10.94
CA LYS A 4 -39.82 43.96 11.14
C LYS A 4 -39.41 43.63 12.57
N ARG A 5 -40.13 44.16 13.58
CA ARG A 5 -39.86 43.85 14.99
C ARG A 5 -40.20 42.40 15.34
N PHE A 6 -41.25 41.84 14.72
CA PHE A 6 -41.64 40.45 14.94
C PHE A 6 -40.63 39.47 14.35
N ILE A 7 -40.14 39.73 13.14
CA ILE A 7 -39.08 38.93 12.51
C ILE A 7 -37.81 38.93 13.37
N ASN A 8 -37.34 40.11 13.82
CA ASN A 8 -36.17 40.20 14.69
C ASN A 8 -36.34 39.44 16.03
N ILE A 9 -37.58 39.36 16.55
CA ILE A 9 -37.87 38.59 17.77
C ILE A 9 -37.79 37.08 17.47
N ILE A 10 -38.36 36.63 16.35
CA ILE A 10 -38.27 35.22 15.93
C ILE A 10 -36.81 34.81 15.70
N GLU A 11 -36.03 35.62 14.96
CA GLU A 11 -34.60 35.36 14.72
C GLU A 11 -33.85 35.19 16.05
N ARG A 12 -34.07 36.10 17.01
CA ARG A 12 -33.46 35.99 18.35
C ARG A 12 -33.87 34.74 19.11
N ILE A 13 -35.13 34.31 19.00
CA ILE A 13 -35.62 33.10 19.65
C ILE A 13 -34.98 31.85 19.01
N VAL A 14 -34.90 31.82 17.68
CA VAL A 14 -34.28 30.73 16.93
C VAL A 14 -32.79 30.66 17.24
N GLU A 15 -32.06 31.77 17.17
CA GLU A 15 -30.63 31.83 17.51
C GLU A 15 -30.35 31.34 18.93
N LYS A 16 -31.18 31.74 19.90
CA LYS A 16 -31.05 31.31 21.29
C LYS A 16 -31.26 29.80 21.41
N LYS A 17 -32.30 29.27 20.77
CA LYS A 17 -32.62 27.84 20.83
C LYS A 17 -31.57 26.98 20.13
N VAL A 18 -31.07 27.42 18.97
CA VAL A 18 -29.99 26.76 18.23
C VAL A 18 -28.70 26.72 19.06
N LYS A 19 -28.31 27.83 19.71
CA LYS A 19 -27.12 27.87 20.59
C LYS A 19 -27.22 26.95 21.80
N GLU A 20 -28.43 26.70 22.31
CA GLU A 20 -28.65 25.80 23.45
C GLU A 20 -28.68 24.31 23.04
N GLU A 21 -29.16 23.98 21.85
CA GLU A 21 -29.37 22.59 21.39
C GLU A 21 -28.17 22.01 20.62
N LEU A 22 -27.46 22.80 19.80
CA LEU A 22 -26.27 22.35 19.07
C LEU A 22 -25.18 21.72 19.96
N PRO A 23 -24.75 22.33 21.09
CA PRO A 23 -23.67 21.74 21.90
C PRO A 23 -24.09 20.43 22.58
N LYS A 24 -25.39 20.20 22.80
CA LYS A 24 -25.90 18.94 23.37
C LYS A 24 -25.82 17.82 22.32
N GLN A 25 -26.23 18.12 21.09
CA GLN A 25 -26.13 17.17 19.98
C GLN A 25 -24.68 16.85 19.62
N LEU A 26 -23.80 17.86 19.59
CA LEU A 26 -22.36 17.63 19.36
C LEU A 26 -21.73 16.77 20.45
N LYS A 27 -22.04 17.00 21.74
CA LYS A 27 -21.57 16.13 22.82
C LYS A 27 -22.09 14.70 22.68
N GLU A 28 -23.34 14.54 22.28
CA GLU A 28 -23.92 13.20 22.06
C GLU A 28 -23.26 12.46 20.88
N ILE A 29 -22.89 13.16 19.82
CA ILE A 29 -22.17 12.60 18.66
C ILE A 29 -20.72 12.30 19.06
N PHE A 30 -20.03 13.25 19.70
CA PHE A 30 -18.62 13.16 20.03
C PHE A 30 -18.31 12.18 21.17
N ILE A 31 -19.28 11.89 22.06
CA ILE A 31 -19.14 10.87 23.11
C ILE A 31 -19.45 9.46 22.58
N LYS A 32 -20.18 9.31 21.46
CA LYS A 32 -20.47 7.99 20.85
C LYS A 32 -19.37 7.55 19.87
N GLU A 33 -18.52 8.45 19.42
CA GLU A 33 -17.27 8.12 18.76
C GLU A 33 -16.21 7.84 19.84
N ASP A 34 -16.26 6.62 20.39
CA ASP A 34 -15.19 6.05 21.22
C ASP A 34 -13.92 5.87 20.36
N PHE A 35 -13.25 6.98 20.00
CA PHE A 35 -11.81 6.94 19.85
C PHE A 35 -11.27 6.69 21.24
N LYS A 36 -10.82 5.45 21.49
CA LYS A 36 -10.00 5.11 22.65
C LYS A 36 -8.95 6.21 22.83
N ASP A 37 -9.09 7.00 23.90
CA ASP A 37 -8.05 7.87 24.39
C ASP A 37 -6.90 7.01 24.93
N GLU A 38 -6.16 6.37 24.04
CA GLU A 38 -4.76 6.06 24.29
C GLU A 38 -4.04 7.41 24.23
N THR A 39 -3.79 8.00 25.40
CA THR A 39 -2.92 9.17 25.51
C THR A 39 -1.52 8.76 25.05
N VAL A 40 -1.26 8.89 23.76
CA VAL A 40 0.05 8.67 23.17
C VAL A 40 0.96 9.76 23.74
N ASP A 41 1.85 9.39 24.65
CA ASP A 41 2.82 10.30 25.23
C ASP A 41 3.75 10.80 24.11
N LEU A 42 3.51 12.02 23.61
CA LEU A 42 4.25 12.62 22.48
C LEU A 42 5.76 12.69 22.73
N LYS A 43 6.22 12.61 24.00
CA LYS A 43 7.64 12.50 24.36
C LYS A 43 8.24 11.12 24.11
N SER A 44 7.43 10.08 24.03
CA SER A 44 7.90 8.73 23.68
C SER A 44 8.19 8.60 22.17
N LEU A 45 7.51 9.40 21.32
CA LEU A 45 7.81 9.48 19.89
C LEU A 45 9.07 10.26 19.55
N SER A 46 9.56 11.12 20.46
CA SER A 46 10.76 11.94 20.23
C SER A 46 12.06 11.25 20.66
N LYS A 47 12.01 9.96 21.05
CA LYS A 47 13.21 9.21 21.41
C LYS A 47 13.93 8.75 20.14
N GLU A 48 15.01 9.49 19.87
CA GLU A 48 16.17 9.08 19.05
C GLU A 48 15.92 8.84 17.56
N PHE A 49 15.59 9.92 16.85
CA PHE A 49 16.09 10.05 15.48
C PHE A 49 17.58 10.43 15.57
N ASN A 50 18.46 9.44 15.59
CA ASN A 50 19.86 9.67 15.22
C ASN A 50 19.87 9.79 13.69
N PRO A 51 20.13 10.98 13.10
CA PRO A 51 20.46 11.03 11.69
C PRO A 51 21.65 10.08 11.45
N PRO A 52 21.63 9.26 10.39
CA PRO A 52 22.78 8.42 10.07
C PRO A 52 24.01 9.32 9.92
N ASP A 53 25.12 8.92 10.53
CA ASP A 53 26.42 9.58 10.41
C ASP A 53 26.71 9.83 8.91
N ASP A 54 26.82 11.10 8.52
CA ASP A 54 27.14 11.54 7.16
C ASP A 54 28.62 11.27 6.79
N SER A 55 29.17 10.11 7.17
CA SER A 55 30.61 9.86 7.13
C SER A 55 31.03 8.67 6.27
N GLU A 56 30.37 8.43 5.15
CA GLU A 56 30.96 7.65 4.06
C GLU A 56 30.93 8.50 2.78
N ILE A 57 32.08 9.10 2.46
CA ILE A 57 32.34 9.68 1.14
C ILE A 57 32.28 8.50 0.15
N LYS A 58 31.13 8.28 -0.45
CA LYS A 58 30.98 7.26 -1.49
C LYS A 58 31.72 7.74 -2.73
N GLU A 59 32.73 6.99 -3.15
CA GLU A 59 33.48 7.27 -4.37
C GLU A 59 32.51 7.38 -5.58
N GLU A 60 32.63 8.45 -6.37
CA GLU A 60 31.83 8.63 -7.59
C GLU A 60 32.17 7.52 -8.59
N VAL A 61 31.19 6.67 -8.90
CA VAL A 61 31.36 5.60 -9.88
C VAL A 61 31.15 6.17 -11.29
N THR A 62 32.00 5.78 -12.23
CA THR A 62 31.85 6.11 -13.65
C THR A 62 30.99 5.06 -14.35
N TYR A 63 29.79 5.45 -14.77
CA TYR A 63 28.87 4.57 -15.51
C TYR A 63 28.94 4.81 -17.02
N SER A 64 29.32 6.01 -17.43
CA SER A 64 29.40 6.44 -18.83
C SER A 64 30.53 7.45 -19.05
N ASN A 65 30.83 7.76 -20.30
CA ASN A 65 31.79 8.81 -20.69
C ASN A 65 31.25 10.23 -20.47
N ASN A 66 29.96 10.37 -20.16
CA ASN A 66 29.32 11.67 -19.93
C ASN A 66 29.31 12.01 -18.42
N GLU A 67 29.99 13.11 -18.06
CA GLU A 67 30.11 13.58 -16.69
C GLU A 67 28.77 13.91 -16.04
N THR A 68 27.86 14.58 -16.76
CA THR A 68 26.53 14.95 -16.26
C THR A 68 25.70 13.71 -15.93
N ILE A 69 25.79 12.67 -16.77
CA ILE A 69 25.09 11.40 -16.53
C ILE A 69 25.64 10.72 -15.28
N ASN A 70 26.96 10.67 -15.10
CA ASN A 70 27.56 10.07 -13.91
C ASN A 70 27.15 10.79 -12.61
N LYS A 71 27.11 12.13 -12.63
CA LYS A 71 26.63 12.93 -11.48
C LYS A 71 25.19 12.60 -11.11
N ILE A 72 24.28 12.65 -12.08
CA ILE A 72 22.86 12.32 -11.86
C ILE A 72 22.70 10.89 -11.32
N LEU A 73 23.42 9.92 -11.88
CA LEU A 73 23.32 8.52 -11.45
C LEU A 73 23.88 8.28 -10.05
N ASN A 74 24.99 8.93 -9.69
CA ASN A 74 25.53 8.84 -8.33
C ASN A 74 24.61 9.53 -7.31
N GLU A 75 23.99 10.65 -7.66
CA GLU A 75 22.97 11.33 -6.83
C GLU A 75 21.69 10.49 -6.67
N THR A 76 21.32 9.70 -7.69
CA THR A 76 20.12 8.84 -7.67
C THR A 76 20.44 7.41 -7.19
N LYS A 77 21.67 7.13 -6.77
CA LYS A 77 22.09 5.78 -6.36
C LYS A 77 21.39 5.41 -5.06
N GLY A 78 20.41 4.51 -5.15
CA GLY A 78 19.52 4.13 -4.04
C GLY A 78 18.04 4.48 -4.26
N GLY A 79 17.69 5.10 -5.38
CA GLY A 79 16.32 5.49 -5.72
C GLY A 79 15.95 6.89 -5.21
N ILE A 80 14.73 7.34 -5.54
CA ILE A 80 14.19 8.62 -5.04
C ILE A 80 13.74 8.39 -3.59
N THR A 81 14.68 8.31 -2.66
CA THR A 81 14.37 8.19 -1.23
C THR A 81 13.96 9.55 -0.67
N LYS A 82 12.82 10.07 -1.13
CA LYS A 82 12.14 11.17 -0.46
C LYS A 82 11.31 10.61 0.69
N PRO A 83 11.26 11.26 1.87
CA PRO A 83 10.35 10.86 2.93
C PRO A 83 8.91 10.88 2.39
N GLY A 84 8.25 9.71 2.36
CA GLY A 84 6.90 9.53 1.81
C GLY A 84 6.82 8.85 0.44
N PHE A 85 7.93 8.42 -0.16
CA PHE A 85 7.91 7.47 -1.28
C PHE A 85 8.12 6.06 -0.72
N GLU A 86 7.04 5.27 -0.66
CA GLU A 86 7.13 3.84 -0.37
C GLU A 86 7.87 3.11 -1.50
N GLU A 87 8.65 2.10 -1.13
CA GLU A 87 9.35 1.24 -2.07
C GLU A 87 8.32 0.60 -3.02
N TYR A 88 8.56 0.68 -4.34
CA TYR A 88 7.66 0.05 -5.29
C TYR A 88 7.54 -1.45 -4.98
N PRO A 89 6.32 -2.01 -4.95
CA PRO A 89 6.12 -3.40 -4.61
C PRO A 89 6.92 -4.27 -5.59
N THR A 90 7.94 -4.95 -5.07
CA THR A 90 8.75 -5.87 -5.85
C THR A 90 7.96 -7.15 -6.10
N LEU A 91 8.07 -7.71 -7.30
CA LEU A 91 7.42 -8.97 -7.67
C LEU A 91 8.17 -10.14 -7.01
N GLY A 92 7.91 -10.35 -5.71
CA GLY A 92 8.43 -11.50 -4.96
C GLY A 92 9.70 -11.25 -4.14
N GLY A 93 9.95 -10.01 -3.70
CA GLY A 93 10.88 -9.74 -2.59
C GLY A 93 12.36 -10.02 -2.85
N GLY A 94 12.86 -9.84 -4.08
CA GLY A 94 14.30 -9.92 -4.34
C GLY A 94 14.76 -9.18 -5.59
N SER A 95 16.09 -9.06 -5.75
CA SER A 95 16.74 -8.27 -6.81
C SER A 95 16.44 -8.80 -8.20
N PHE A 96 16.10 -7.89 -9.12
CA PHE A 96 15.83 -8.20 -10.53
C PHE A 96 17.14 -8.36 -11.33
N ASP A 97 17.76 -9.54 -11.22
CA ASP A 97 18.88 -9.91 -12.09
C ASP A 97 18.38 -10.51 -13.41
N THR A 98 19.23 -10.54 -14.44
CA THR A 98 18.91 -11.12 -15.76
C THR A 98 18.37 -12.55 -15.67
N ASN A 99 18.93 -13.35 -14.77
CA ASN A 99 18.46 -14.71 -14.50
C ASN A 99 17.03 -14.72 -13.93
N ARG A 100 16.72 -13.81 -13.01
CA ARG A 100 15.41 -13.70 -12.38
C ARG A 100 14.34 -13.18 -13.34
N VAL A 101 14.71 -12.28 -14.26
CA VAL A 101 13.81 -11.85 -15.33
C VAL A 101 13.48 -13.03 -16.25
N GLY A 102 14.48 -13.85 -16.60
CA GLY A 102 14.27 -15.08 -17.37
C GLY A 102 13.34 -16.06 -16.66
N GLU A 103 13.54 -16.24 -15.35
CA GLU A 103 12.72 -17.10 -14.50
C GLU A 103 11.28 -16.60 -14.41
N LEU A 104 11.06 -15.31 -14.12
CA LEU A 104 9.75 -14.67 -14.03
C LEU A 104 8.96 -14.75 -15.35
N MET A 105 9.67 -14.65 -16.49
CA MET A 105 9.07 -14.81 -17.81
C MET A 105 8.83 -16.28 -18.19
N GLY A 106 9.24 -17.22 -17.33
CA GLY A 106 9.08 -18.66 -17.54
C GLY A 106 9.95 -19.20 -18.69
N TYR A 107 11.02 -18.49 -19.09
CA TYR A 107 11.92 -18.98 -20.12
C TYR A 107 12.68 -20.23 -19.61
N GLY A 108 12.64 -21.31 -20.40
CA GLY A 108 13.34 -22.57 -20.08
C GLY A 108 12.62 -23.50 -19.10
N LYS A 109 11.39 -23.18 -18.67
CA LYS A 109 10.54 -24.05 -17.83
C LYS A 109 9.45 -24.73 -18.66
N SER A 110 9.09 -25.95 -18.27
CA SER A 110 7.88 -26.63 -18.77
C SER A 110 6.64 -25.84 -18.33
N ASP A 111 5.49 -26.06 -18.99
CA ASP A 111 4.24 -25.37 -18.64
C ASP A 111 3.80 -25.65 -17.19
N GLU A 112 4.19 -26.79 -16.64
CA GLU A 112 3.98 -27.15 -15.24
C GLU A 112 4.87 -26.34 -14.29
N GLY A 113 6.17 -26.23 -14.60
CA GLY A 113 7.09 -25.42 -13.82
C GLY A 113 6.74 -23.93 -13.82
N LYS A 114 6.13 -23.41 -14.90
CA LYS A 114 5.59 -22.04 -14.93
C LYS A 114 4.42 -21.85 -13.96
N ARG A 115 3.52 -22.84 -13.86
CA ARG A 115 2.38 -22.80 -12.94
C ARG A 115 2.84 -22.91 -11.48
N GLU A 116 3.79 -23.78 -11.19
CA GLU A 116 4.40 -23.90 -9.85
C GLU A 116 5.04 -22.60 -9.41
N MET A 117 5.82 -21.95 -10.29
CA MET A 117 6.42 -20.66 -9.97
C MET A 117 5.36 -19.58 -9.69
N GLY A 118 4.31 -19.51 -10.51
CA GLY A 118 3.19 -18.58 -10.28
C GLY A 118 2.45 -18.85 -8.97
N ALA A 119 2.31 -20.13 -8.59
CA ALA A 119 1.71 -20.53 -7.32
C ALA A 119 2.57 -20.07 -6.13
N VAL A 120 3.88 -20.33 -6.19
CA VAL A 120 4.84 -19.90 -5.15
C VAL A 120 4.86 -18.38 -5.00
N ASP A 121 4.85 -17.63 -6.10
CA ASP A 121 4.82 -16.17 -6.06
C ASP A 121 3.51 -15.65 -5.43
N THR A 122 2.37 -16.26 -5.78
CA THR A 122 1.06 -15.90 -5.23
C THR A 122 0.99 -16.17 -3.72
N ILE A 123 1.54 -17.31 -3.28
CA ILE A 123 1.62 -17.70 -1.87
C ILE A 123 2.49 -16.70 -1.09
N ARG A 124 3.68 -16.39 -1.59
CA ARG A 124 4.58 -15.39 -0.96
C ARG A 124 3.94 -14.00 -0.90
N LYS A 125 3.25 -13.60 -1.98
CA LYS A 125 2.52 -12.32 -2.03
C LYS A 125 1.38 -12.25 -1.03
N ALA A 126 0.76 -13.39 -0.71
CA ALA A 126 -0.24 -13.49 0.35
C ALA A 126 0.36 -13.46 1.77
N GLY A 127 1.69 -13.39 1.91
CA GLY A 127 2.39 -13.31 3.19
C GLY A 127 2.47 -14.63 3.95
N VAL A 128 2.18 -15.75 3.28
CA VAL A 128 2.24 -17.11 3.85
C VAL A 128 3.43 -17.88 3.27
N ASN A 129 4.02 -18.79 4.07
CA ASN A 129 5.08 -19.65 3.56
C ASN A 129 4.49 -20.79 2.75
N VAL A 130 5.27 -21.29 1.77
CA VAL A 130 4.86 -22.42 0.91
C VAL A 130 4.58 -23.68 1.73
N GLU A 131 5.33 -23.91 2.79
CA GLU A 131 5.18 -25.07 3.68
C GLU A 131 3.90 -25.02 4.53
N ASP A 132 3.37 -23.81 4.77
CA ASP A 132 2.16 -23.60 5.58
C ASP A 132 0.87 -23.78 4.76
N VAL A 133 0.99 -23.91 3.43
CA VAL A 133 -0.16 -24.04 2.53
C VAL A 133 -0.56 -25.51 2.40
N PRO A 134 -1.81 -25.88 2.69
CA PRO A 134 -2.29 -27.25 2.52
C PRO A 134 -2.16 -27.76 1.07
N ASP A 135 -1.84 -29.06 0.91
CA ASP A 135 -1.64 -29.70 -0.41
C ASP A 135 -2.77 -29.47 -1.40
N HIS A 136 -4.02 -29.46 -0.93
CA HIS A 136 -5.18 -29.25 -1.80
C HIS A 136 -5.21 -27.84 -2.39
N VAL A 137 -4.70 -26.84 -1.68
CA VAL A 137 -4.60 -25.45 -2.17
C VAL A 137 -3.44 -25.35 -3.16
N GLN A 138 -2.28 -25.94 -2.84
CA GLN A 138 -1.14 -25.96 -3.76
C GLN A 138 -1.53 -26.62 -5.10
N ASN A 139 -2.16 -27.79 -5.03
CA ASN A 139 -2.67 -28.49 -6.21
C ASN A 139 -3.74 -27.68 -6.96
N ALA A 140 -4.59 -26.94 -6.25
CA ALA A 140 -5.59 -26.10 -6.90
C ALA A 140 -4.96 -24.93 -7.68
N LEU A 141 -3.85 -24.36 -7.20
CA LEU A 141 -3.11 -23.30 -7.91
C LEU A 141 -2.31 -23.83 -9.10
N THR A 142 -1.80 -25.06 -9.05
CA THR A 142 -0.93 -25.62 -10.10
C THR A 142 -1.67 -26.44 -11.15
N ARG A 143 -2.93 -26.82 -10.88
CA ARG A 143 -3.74 -27.66 -11.77
C ARG A 143 -4.01 -27.00 -13.13
N ASP A 144 -3.92 -27.81 -14.19
CA ASP A 144 -4.35 -27.41 -15.52
C ASP A 144 -5.89 -27.44 -15.65
N TYR A 145 -6.50 -26.27 -15.74
CA TYR A 145 -7.95 -26.11 -15.96
C TYR A 145 -8.32 -25.94 -17.43
N SER A 146 -7.38 -26.13 -18.37
CA SER A 146 -7.61 -25.91 -19.81
C SER A 146 -8.79 -26.72 -20.36
N GLU A 147 -8.97 -27.97 -19.91
CA GLU A 147 -10.10 -28.82 -20.31
C GLU A 147 -11.44 -28.24 -19.85
N VAL A 148 -11.50 -27.78 -18.60
CA VAL A 148 -12.71 -27.16 -18.02
C VAL A 148 -13.03 -25.87 -18.76
N MET A 149 -12.03 -25.05 -19.05
CA MET A 149 -12.19 -23.80 -19.80
C MET A 149 -12.70 -24.08 -21.23
N LYS A 150 -12.14 -25.06 -21.93
CA LYS A 150 -12.63 -25.50 -23.25
C LYS A 150 -14.08 -25.98 -23.18
N ALA A 151 -14.46 -26.75 -22.15
CA ALA A 151 -15.83 -27.20 -21.97
C ALA A 151 -16.81 -26.03 -21.73
N ILE A 152 -16.39 -25.01 -20.97
CA ILE A 152 -17.17 -23.78 -20.74
C ILE A 152 -17.33 -23.00 -22.05
N ASP A 153 -16.25 -22.82 -22.83
CA ASP A 153 -16.28 -22.08 -24.08
C ASP A 153 -17.17 -22.77 -25.13
N ASN A 154 -17.07 -24.09 -25.25
CA ASN A 154 -17.94 -24.90 -26.12
C ASN A 154 -19.43 -24.82 -25.73
N LYS A 155 -19.73 -24.55 -24.44
CA LYS A 155 -21.09 -24.37 -23.93
C LYS A 155 -21.61 -22.95 -24.16
N LYS A 156 -20.74 -21.93 -24.11
CA LYS A 156 -21.10 -20.53 -24.37
C LYS A 156 -21.23 -20.20 -25.87
N GLY A 157 -20.52 -20.92 -26.72
CA GLY A 157 -20.59 -20.79 -28.18
C GLY A 157 -21.76 -21.54 -28.85
N LYS A 158 -22.70 -22.07 -28.06
CA LYS A 158 -23.96 -22.68 -28.50
C LYS A 158 -25.16 -21.91 -28.00
#